data_AF-A0A3C1IG67-F1
#
_entry.id   AF-A0A3C1IG67-F1
#
_cell.length_a   1.000
_cell.length_b   1.000
_cell.length_c   1.000
_cell.angle_alpha   90.00
_cell.angle_beta   90.00
_cell.angle_gamma   90.00
#
_symmetry.space_group_name_H-M   'P 1'
#
loop_
_entity.id
_entity.type
_entity.pdbx_description
1 polymer ?
#
loop_
_entity_poly.entity_id
_entity_poly.type
_entity_poly.pdbx_seq_one_letter_code
_entity_poly.pdbx_strand_id
1 'polypeptide(L)'
;MQETKINHKEWYVPIAFILCFGWLAWHFPFFTLDFLTPEDPSLLEQLSAQMMRNDITPNLPGLFGGYTDIVDWTALIAMPILFIIGVLTVERARMETEIWRPLDRVAVFIGRVTMVLISALTTVMIYEVFLRYVVEAPTLWANELSLWIAGFVFLCSGLYAMQQRSHIRIFILYDILPRGLQKLCDSISTLLIVVFAFFLFYGGYGEAFTKFYRWETFGTAFDPPIPATLKPAILILVSMVAIQAVINLVSDWNLEPVKHSAADDIDQDEIEALKRSVGSN
;
A
#
# COMPACT_ATOMS: atom_id res chain seq x y z
N MET A 1 4.36 -33.16 -4.62
CA MET A 1 5.07 -32.08 -3.89
C MET A 1 6.09 -31.46 -4.83
N GLN A 2 5.74 -30.35 -5.50
CA GLN A 2 6.76 -29.52 -6.15
C GLN A 2 7.48 -28.74 -5.05
N GLU A 3 8.81 -28.86 -4.98
CA GLU A 3 9.64 -28.04 -4.09
C GLU A 3 9.40 -26.56 -4.42
N THR A 4 8.80 -25.82 -3.48
CA THR A 4 8.72 -24.37 -3.53
C THR A 4 10.13 -23.81 -3.37
N LYS A 5 10.82 -23.55 -4.48
CA LYS A 5 12.01 -22.70 -4.46
C LYS A 5 11.58 -21.32 -3.95
N ILE A 6 12.02 -20.96 -2.75
CA ILE A 6 11.78 -19.64 -2.18
C ILE A 6 12.44 -18.61 -3.09
N ASN A 7 11.65 -17.79 -3.76
CA ASN A 7 12.18 -16.70 -4.56
C ASN A 7 12.49 -15.52 -3.65
N HIS A 8 13.76 -15.41 -3.24
CA HIS A 8 14.21 -14.36 -2.34
C HIS A 8 13.97 -12.93 -2.87
N LYS A 9 13.78 -12.75 -4.19
CA LYS A 9 13.49 -11.45 -4.80
C LYS A 9 12.16 -10.87 -4.33
N GLU A 10 11.18 -11.71 -4.00
CA GLU A 10 9.87 -11.29 -3.48
C GLU A 10 9.96 -10.61 -2.12
N TRP A 11 11.07 -10.77 -1.39
CA TRP A 11 11.31 -10.13 -0.11
C TRP A 11 12.23 -8.93 -0.24
N TYR A 12 13.37 -9.08 -0.90
CA TYR A 12 14.37 -8.00 -0.94
C TYR A 12 13.91 -6.78 -1.74
N VAL A 13 13.17 -6.96 -2.84
CA VAL A 13 12.73 -5.82 -3.67
C VAL A 13 11.70 -4.97 -2.93
N PRO A 14 10.62 -5.53 -2.33
CA PRO A 14 9.70 -4.73 -1.52
C PRO A 14 10.35 -4.10 -0.28
N ILE A 15 11.27 -4.80 0.40
CA ILE A 15 12.01 -4.23 1.54
C ILE A 15 12.82 -3.01 1.09
N ALA A 16 13.61 -3.14 0.02
CA ALA A 16 14.40 -2.02 -0.51
C ALA A 16 13.50 -0.86 -0.95
N PHE A 17 12.37 -1.16 -1.60
CA PHE A 17 11.41 -0.15 -2.00
C PHE A 17 10.83 0.62 -0.80
N ILE A 18 10.47 -0.07 0.28
CA ILE A 18 9.95 0.54 1.52
C ILE A 18 11.02 1.42 2.17
N LEU A 19 12.27 0.98 2.21
CA LEU A 19 13.37 1.77 2.78
C LEU A 19 13.61 3.05 1.97
N CYS A 20 13.65 2.97 0.64
CA CYS A 20 13.78 4.15 -0.22
C CYS A 20 12.57 5.08 -0.08
N PHE A 21 11.35 4.53 -0.08
CA PHE A 21 10.13 5.32 0.09
C PHE A 21 10.09 5.99 1.46
N GLY A 22 10.42 5.28 2.53
CA GLY A 22 10.49 5.81 3.89
C GLY A 22 11.54 6.91 4.01
N TRP A 23 12.71 6.74 3.40
CA TRP A 23 13.75 7.77 3.33
C TRP A 23 13.23 9.04 2.65
N LEU A 24 12.65 8.89 1.46
CA LEU A 24 12.09 10.01 0.70
C LEU A 24 10.92 10.67 1.42
N ALA A 25 10.06 9.90 2.07
CA ALA A 25 8.96 10.45 2.87
C ALA A 25 9.48 11.31 4.03
N TRP A 26 10.64 10.97 4.60
CA TRP A 26 11.26 11.73 5.67
C TRP A 26 12.00 12.98 5.16
N HIS A 27 12.75 12.86 4.05
CA HIS A 27 13.60 13.92 3.49
C HIS A 27 12.95 14.71 2.33
N PHE A 28 11.67 14.49 2.04
CA PHE A 28 11.02 15.20 0.94
C PHE A 28 11.14 16.75 1.00
N PRO A 29 11.09 17.42 2.17
CA PRO A 29 11.25 18.87 2.25
C PRO A 29 12.54 19.41 1.63
N PHE A 30 13.60 18.60 1.57
CA PHE A 30 14.88 19.00 0.98
C PHE A 30 14.70 19.23 -0.52
N PHE A 31 13.96 18.35 -1.19
CA PHE A 31 13.62 18.48 -2.60
C PHE A 31 12.68 19.65 -2.87
N THR A 32 11.73 19.94 -1.97
CA THR A 32 10.86 21.11 -2.16
C THR A 32 11.65 22.40 -2.01
N LEU A 33 12.61 22.48 -1.09
CA LEU A 33 13.47 23.65 -0.96
C LEU A 33 14.39 23.85 -2.17
N ASP A 34 14.90 22.77 -2.77
CA ASP A 34 15.79 22.82 -3.94
C ASP A 34 15.06 23.10 -5.26
N PHE A 35 13.91 22.48 -5.49
CA PHE A 35 13.21 22.52 -6.79
C PHE A 35 11.97 23.39 -6.81
N LEU A 36 11.32 23.57 -5.66
CA LEU A 36 10.01 24.20 -5.53
C LEU A 36 10.01 25.19 -4.36
N THR A 37 11.07 26.01 -4.27
CA THR A 37 11.27 26.94 -3.15
C THR A 37 10.03 27.82 -2.97
N PRO A 38 9.35 27.78 -1.80
CA PRO A 38 8.15 28.55 -1.61
C PRO A 38 8.40 30.06 -1.67
N GLU A 39 7.52 30.79 -2.35
CA GLU A 39 7.57 32.26 -2.38
C GLU A 39 7.14 32.89 -1.04
N ASP A 40 6.32 32.18 -0.26
CA ASP A 40 5.88 32.63 1.07
C ASP A 40 7.03 32.51 2.10
N PRO A 41 7.52 33.62 2.67
CA PRO A 41 8.61 33.60 3.64
C PRO A 41 8.33 32.75 4.87
N SER A 42 7.08 32.73 5.32
CA SER A 42 6.68 31.96 6.51
C SER A 42 6.79 30.45 6.27
N LEU A 43 6.39 30.00 5.08
CA LEU A 43 6.46 28.60 4.70
C LEU A 43 7.91 28.15 4.48
N LEU A 44 8.73 28.99 3.87
CA LEU A 44 10.16 28.72 3.69
C LEU A 44 10.87 28.56 5.03
N GLU A 45 10.60 29.44 6.00
CA GLU A 45 11.15 29.33 7.35
C GLU A 45 10.69 28.05 8.05
N GLN A 46 9.40 27.70 7.94
CA GLN A 46 8.87 26.46 8.51
C GLN A 46 9.54 25.21 7.92
N LEU A 47 9.63 25.10 6.60
CA LEU A 47 10.23 23.94 5.92
C LEU A 47 11.74 23.84 6.18
N SER A 48 12.47 24.96 6.16
CA SER A 48 13.90 24.97 6.45
C SER A 48 14.20 24.64 7.92
N ALA A 49 13.39 25.12 8.86
CA ALA A 49 13.50 24.74 10.26
C ALA A 49 13.18 23.25 10.49
N GLN A 50 12.21 22.70 9.77
CA GLN A 50 11.87 21.29 9.82
C GLN A 50 12.98 20.42 9.23
N MET A 51 13.56 20.84 8.10
CA MET A 51 14.72 20.20 7.47
C MET A 51 15.88 20.09 8.47
N MET A 52 16.28 21.20 9.10
CA MET A 52 17.39 21.21 10.07
C MET A 52 17.15 20.30 11.29
N ARG A 53 15.89 20.07 11.68
CA ARG A 53 15.56 19.15 12.79
C ARG A 53 15.56 17.69 12.35
N ASN A 54 15.11 17.41 11.13
CA ASN A 54 14.82 16.06 10.67
C ASN A 54 15.93 15.45 9.81
N ASP A 55 16.99 16.20 9.55
CA ASP A 55 18.16 15.76 8.80
C ASP A 55 18.87 14.58 9.47
N ILE A 56 18.89 13.44 8.78
CA ILE A 56 19.54 12.20 9.25
C ILE A 56 21.02 12.18 8.80
N THR A 57 21.41 13.02 7.85
CA THR A 57 22.74 13.08 7.22
C THR A 57 23.39 14.47 7.33
N PRO A 58 23.51 15.05 8.55
CA PRO A 58 23.90 16.46 8.76
C PRO A 58 25.32 16.84 8.32
N ASN A 59 26.17 15.86 8.00
CA ASN A 59 27.55 16.09 7.60
C ASN A 59 27.76 15.91 6.08
N LEU A 60 26.73 15.53 5.33
CA LEU A 60 26.83 15.39 3.88
C LEU A 60 26.48 16.72 3.20
N PRO A 61 27.36 17.24 2.33
CA PRO A 61 27.04 18.45 1.59
C PRO A 61 25.98 18.14 0.53
N GLY A 62 25.04 19.06 0.37
CA GLY A 62 24.06 18.98 -0.71
C GLY A 62 24.72 19.06 -2.09
N LEU A 63 24.16 18.32 -3.03
CA LEU A 63 24.59 18.29 -4.42
C LEU A 63 24.12 19.55 -5.15
N PHE A 64 24.91 19.99 -6.14
CA PHE A 64 24.59 21.13 -7.01
C PHE A 64 24.33 22.47 -6.28
N GLY A 65 24.82 22.61 -5.04
CA GLY A 65 24.61 23.81 -4.22
C GLY A 65 23.21 23.88 -3.57
N GLY A 66 22.44 22.79 -3.64
CA GLY A 66 21.17 22.63 -2.93
C GLY A 66 21.34 22.02 -1.53
N TYR A 67 20.21 21.65 -0.93
CA TYR A 67 20.09 20.97 0.35
C TYR A 67 20.11 19.44 0.22
N THR A 68 19.68 18.90 -0.93
CA THR A 68 19.59 17.44 -1.16
C THR A 68 20.95 16.79 -1.32
N ASP A 69 21.24 15.77 -0.51
CA ASP A 69 22.53 15.10 -0.53
C ASP A 69 22.59 13.90 -1.48
N ILE A 70 23.74 13.22 -1.54
CA ILE A 70 23.91 12.05 -2.41
C ILE A 70 22.97 10.89 -2.06
N VAL A 71 22.63 10.70 -0.79
CA VAL A 71 21.71 9.64 -0.34
C VAL A 71 20.31 9.95 -0.82
N ASP A 72 19.87 11.20 -0.70
CA ASP A 72 18.57 11.67 -1.19
C ASP A 72 18.41 11.42 -2.68
N TRP A 73 19.40 11.80 -3.48
CA TRP A 73 19.41 11.56 -4.92
C TRP A 73 19.41 10.06 -5.27
N THR A 74 20.18 9.25 -4.54
CA THR A 74 20.19 7.80 -4.76
C THR A 74 18.83 7.18 -4.43
N ALA A 75 18.18 7.60 -3.35
CA ALA A 75 16.85 7.14 -2.98
C ALA A 75 15.80 7.57 -4.02
N LEU A 76 15.87 8.81 -4.52
CA LEU A 76 14.96 9.35 -5.53
C LEU A 76 15.02 8.56 -6.83
N ILE A 77 16.22 8.16 -7.26
CA ILE A 77 16.43 7.36 -8.48
C ILE A 77 16.11 5.88 -8.23
N ALA A 78 16.50 5.34 -7.07
CA ALA A 78 16.29 3.93 -6.74
C ALA A 78 14.81 3.59 -6.60
N MET A 79 13.98 4.49 -6.04
CA MET A 79 12.56 4.24 -5.80
C MET A 79 11.79 3.83 -7.08
N PRO A 80 11.80 4.59 -8.19
CA PRO A 80 11.10 4.19 -9.41
C PRO A 80 11.72 2.96 -10.07
N ILE A 81 13.04 2.78 -9.98
CA ILE A 81 13.72 1.59 -10.50
C ILE A 81 13.27 0.34 -9.74
N LEU A 82 13.24 0.38 -8.41
CA LEU A 82 12.79 -0.70 -7.55
C LEU A 82 11.31 -0.99 -7.75
N PHE A 83 10.49 0.04 -7.95
CA PHE A 83 9.08 -0.13 -8.31
C PHE A 83 8.93 -0.88 -9.63
N ILE A 84 9.63 -0.46 -10.69
CA ILE A 84 9.56 -1.10 -12.00
C ILE A 84 10.09 -2.54 -11.92
N ILE A 85 11.24 -2.76 -11.28
CA ILE A 85 11.79 -4.11 -11.07
C ILE A 85 10.80 -4.96 -10.29
N GLY A 86 10.22 -4.43 -9.22
CA GLY A 86 9.20 -5.10 -8.42
C GLY A 86 8.00 -5.55 -9.24
N VAL A 87 7.42 -4.65 -10.02
CA VAL A 87 6.28 -4.94 -10.91
C VAL A 87 6.65 -5.95 -12.00
N LEU A 88 7.89 -5.92 -12.50
CA LEU A 88 8.35 -6.86 -13.54
C LEU A 88 8.72 -8.25 -12.99
N THR A 89 9.12 -8.34 -11.73
CA THR A 89 9.64 -9.57 -11.11
C THR A 89 8.64 -10.26 -10.18
N VAL A 90 7.50 -9.64 -9.90
CA VAL A 90 6.48 -10.22 -9.03
C VAL A 90 5.94 -11.54 -9.58
N GLU A 91 5.94 -12.57 -8.73
CA GLU A 91 5.43 -13.90 -9.07
C GLU A 91 4.07 -14.16 -8.40
N ARG A 92 3.28 -15.03 -9.02
CA ARG A 92 1.95 -15.42 -8.53
C ARG A 92 2.10 -16.27 -7.28
N ALA A 93 1.40 -15.91 -6.21
CA ALA A 93 1.17 -16.85 -5.11
C ALA A 93 0.05 -17.84 -5.48
N ARG A 94 0.12 -19.09 -5.01
CA ARG A 94 -0.84 -20.15 -5.41
C ARG A 94 -2.30 -19.80 -5.12
N MET A 95 -2.55 -18.99 -4.10
CA MET A 95 -3.88 -18.54 -3.67
C MET A 95 -4.39 -17.33 -4.46
N GLU A 96 -3.60 -16.78 -5.39
CA GLU A 96 -4.01 -15.61 -6.17
C GLU A 96 -4.87 -15.99 -7.39
N THR A 97 -5.68 -15.06 -7.91
CA THR A 97 -6.59 -15.20 -9.05
C THR A 97 -5.83 -15.54 -10.32
N GLU A 98 -6.48 -16.33 -11.18
CA GLU A 98 -5.86 -16.87 -12.40
C GLU A 98 -5.74 -15.83 -13.53
N ILE A 99 -6.61 -14.81 -13.50
CA ILE A 99 -6.70 -13.80 -14.56
C ILE A 99 -5.54 -12.83 -14.39
N TRP A 100 -4.51 -13.00 -15.21
CA TRP A 100 -3.26 -12.24 -15.12
C TRP A 100 -3.16 -11.18 -16.22
N ARG A 101 -3.32 -9.91 -15.89
CA ARG A 101 -3.03 -8.80 -16.81
C ARG A 101 -1.74 -8.06 -16.40
N PRO A 102 -1.08 -7.36 -17.35
CA PRO A 102 0.09 -6.55 -17.01
C PRO A 102 -0.20 -5.46 -15.97
N LEU A 103 -1.41 -4.89 -15.96
CA LEU A 103 -1.82 -3.87 -14.99
C LEU A 103 -2.02 -4.46 -13.59
N ASP A 104 -2.47 -5.70 -13.47
CA ASP A 104 -2.68 -6.37 -12.19
C ASP A 104 -1.35 -6.58 -11.44
N ARG A 105 -0.22 -6.65 -12.16
CA ARG A 105 1.11 -6.76 -11.56
C ARG A 105 1.42 -5.62 -10.59
N VAL A 106 0.88 -4.43 -10.85
CA VAL A 106 1.05 -3.28 -9.94
C VAL A 106 0.35 -3.55 -8.61
N ALA A 107 -0.90 -4.03 -8.64
CA ALA A 107 -1.66 -4.34 -7.44
C ALA A 107 -1.01 -5.50 -6.65
N VAL A 108 -0.52 -6.54 -7.34
CA VAL A 108 0.17 -7.66 -6.70
C VAL A 108 1.50 -7.22 -6.07
N PHE A 109 2.28 -6.38 -6.75
CA PHE A 109 3.51 -5.82 -6.17
C PHE A 109 3.21 -4.99 -4.92
N ILE A 110 2.18 -4.14 -4.96
CA ILE A 110 1.70 -3.39 -3.79
C ILE A 110 1.26 -4.35 -2.66
N GLY A 111 0.67 -5.50 -2.99
CA GLY A 111 0.40 -6.58 -2.04
C GLY A 111 1.67 -7.13 -1.36
N ARG A 112 2.75 -7.33 -2.11
CA ARG A 112 4.06 -7.77 -1.56
C ARG A 112 4.68 -6.70 -0.67
N VAL A 113 4.59 -5.42 -1.04
CA VAL A 113 4.97 -4.28 -0.17
C VAL A 113 4.15 -4.33 1.13
N THR A 114 2.84 -4.55 1.03
CA THR A 114 1.94 -4.62 2.19
C THR A 114 2.29 -5.77 3.14
N MET A 115 2.64 -6.94 2.61
CA MET A 115 3.12 -8.08 3.41
C MET A 115 4.36 -7.71 4.26
N VAL A 116 5.32 -7.01 3.67
CA VAL A 116 6.51 -6.54 4.40
C VAL A 116 6.14 -5.47 5.43
N LEU A 117 5.24 -4.54 5.09
CA LEU A 117 4.76 -3.52 6.04
C LEU A 117 4.03 -4.14 7.25
N ILE A 118 3.20 -5.17 7.05
CA ILE A 118 2.56 -5.89 8.15
C ILE A 118 3.61 -6.55 9.04
N SER A 119 4.62 -7.20 8.43
CA SER A 119 5.72 -7.82 9.19
C SER A 119 6.51 -6.79 10.01
N ALA A 120 6.77 -5.62 9.43
CA ALA A 120 7.42 -4.50 10.11
C ALA A 120 6.57 -3.95 11.25
N LEU A 121 5.27 -3.74 11.02
CA LEU A 121 4.30 -3.30 12.04
C LEU A 121 4.27 -4.26 13.23
N THR A 122 4.16 -5.57 12.99
CA THR A 122 4.18 -6.58 14.05
C THR A 122 5.49 -6.54 14.83
N THR A 123 6.62 -6.36 14.15
CA THR A 123 7.94 -6.27 14.81
C THR A 123 8.04 -5.05 15.71
N VAL A 124 7.59 -3.87 15.25
CA VAL A 124 7.56 -2.64 16.04
C VAL A 124 6.66 -2.80 17.28
N MET A 125 5.49 -3.44 17.11
CA MET A 125 4.57 -3.67 18.23
C MET A 125 5.11 -4.65 19.26
N ILE A 126 5.75 -5.75 18.83
CA ILE A 126 6.41 -6.69 19.75
C ILE A 126 7.54 -6.00 20.50
N TYR A 127 8.34 -5.19 19.81
CA TYR A 127 9.43 -4.41 20.41
C TYR A 127 8.90 -3.43 21.47
N GLU A 128 7.83 -2.70 21.17
CA GLU A 128 7.22 -1.76 22.13
C GLU A 128 6.62 -2.48 23.34
N VAL A 129 5.94 -3.61 23.14
CA VAL A 129 5.41 -4.44 24.24
C VAL A 129 6.56 -4.90 25.14
N PHE A 130 7.66 -5.38 24.56
CA PHE A 130 8.84 -5.77 25.32
C PHE A 130 9.41 -4.61 26.14
N LEU A 131 9.67 -3.46 25.51
CA LEU A 131 10.23 -2.31 26.20
C LEU A 131 9.33 -1.76 27.29
N ARG A 132 8.02 -1.72 27.06
CA ARG A 132 7.06 -1.18 28.00
C ARG A 132 6.86 -2.07 29.22
N TYR A 133 6.77 -3.37 29.02
CA TYR A 133 6.40 -4.30 30.10
C TYR A 133 7.59 -5.03 30.73
N VAL A 134 8.71 -5.17 30.01
CA VAL A 134 9.90 -5.87 30.53
C VAL A 134 10.97 -4.87 30.95
N VAL A 135 11.20 -3.83 30.15
CA VAL A 135 12.26 -2.83 30.40
C VAL A 135 11.73 -1.59 31.13
N GLU A 136 10.41 -1.44 31.24
CA GLU A 136 9.71 -0.28 31.84
C GLU A 136 10.12 1.07 31.20
N ALA A 137 10.54 1.03 29.91
CA ALA A 137 11.04 2.18 29.17
C ALA A 137 10.26 2.35 27.85
N PRO A 138 9.03 2.90 27.89
CA PRO A 138 8.19 3.03 26.70
C PRO A 138 8.81 3.98 25.66
N THR A 139 8.63 3.69 24.37
CA THR A 139 9.17 4.54 23.31
C THR A 139 8.19 5.65 22.90
N LEU A 140 8.75 6.78 22.46
CA LEU A 140 7.96 7.91 21.96
C LEU A 140 7.51 7.71 20.50
N TRP A 141 8.17 6.85 19.74
CA TRP A 141 7.98 6.72 18.29
C TRP A 141 7.14 5.50 17.88
N ALA A 142 7.11 4.42 18.66
CA ALA A 142 6.51 3.16 18.19
C ALA A 142 5.01 3.27 17.90
N ASN A 143 4.27 4.03 18.72
CA ASN A 143 2.84 4.24 18.51
C ASN A 143 2.55 4.95 17.18
N GLU A 144 3.26 6.04 16.92
CA GLU A 144 3.04 6.86 15.74
C GLU A 144 3.56 6.20 14.47
N LEU A 145 4.72 5.51 14.54
CA LEU A 145 5.21 4.70 13.44
C LEU A 145 4.24 3.56 13.11
N SER A 146 3.69 2.90 14.11
CA SER A 146 2.69 1.84 13.92
C SER A 146 1.42 2.38 13.28
N LEU A 147 0.93 3.54 13.72
CA LEU A 147 -0.21 4.24 13.10
C LEU A 147 0.08 4.57 11.63
N TRP A 148 1.28 5.04 11.34
CA TRP A 148 1.68 5.42 9.98
C TRP A 148 1.73 4.21 9.04
N ILE A 149 2.39 3.12 9.48
CA ILE A 149 2.46 1.87 8.73
C ILE A 149 1.06 1.27 8.56
N ALA A 150 0.25 1.24 9.62
CA ALA A 150 -1.12 0.72 9.57
C ALA A 150 -1.99 1.50 8.57
N GLY A 151 -1.81 2.83 8.48
CA GLY A 151 -2.48 3.66 7.48
C GLY A 151 -2.14 3.22 6.05
N PHE A 152 -0.87 3.01 5.73
CA PHE A 152 -0.47 2.51 4.41
C PHE A 152 -0.94 1.08 4.16
N VAL A 153 -0.86 0.18 5.16
CA VAL A 153 -1.36 -1.19 5.06
C VAL A 153 -2.84 -1.20 4.71
N PHE A 154 -3.65 -0.38 5.40
CA PHE A 154 -5.09 -0.28 5.14
C PHE A 154 -5.37 0.12 3.69
N LEU A 155 -4.69 1.15 3.18
CA LEU A 155 -4.92 1.66 1.82
C LEU A 155 -4.43 0.68 0.74
N CYS A 156 -3.22 0.15 0.89
CA CYS A 156 -2.63 -0.77 -0.07
C CYS A 156 -3.38 -2.11 -0.11
N SER A 157 -3.87 -2.58 1.04
CA SER A 157 -4.71 -3.79 1.12
C SER A 157 -6.01 -3.63 0.34
N GLY A 158 -6.59 -2.43 0.28
CA GLY A 158 -7.80 -2.16 -0.50
C GLY A 158 -7.60 -2.38 -2.00
N LEU A 159 -6.47 -1.91 -2.56
CA LEU A 159 -6.13 -2.13 -3.97
C LEU A 159 -5.87 -3.61 -4.26
N TYR A 160 -5.08 -4.27 -3.41
CA TYR A 160 -4.78 -5.69 -3.55
C TYR A 160 -6.06 -6.53 -3.46
N ALA A 161 -6.91 -6.31 -2.44
CA ALA A 161 -8.17 -7.03 -2.28
C ALA A 161 -9.14 -6.82 -3.46
N MET A 162 -9.17 -5.62 -4.05
CA MET A 162 -9.96 -5.32 -5.24
C MET A 162 -9.47 -6.13 -6.45
N GLN A 163 -8.16 -6.22 -6.68
CA GLN A 163 -7.60 -7.04 -7.75
C GLN A 163 -7.85 -8.54 -7.49
N GLN A 164 -7.81 -8.96 -6.23
CA GLN A 164 -8.02 -10.33 -5.80
C GLN A 164 -9.49 -10.78 -5.79
N ARG A 165 -10.44 -9.85 -5.96
CA ARG A 165 -11.89 -10.09 -5.86
C ARG A 165 -12.31 -10.65 -4.49
N SER A 166 -11.54 -10.34 -3.44
CA SER A 166 -11.76 -10.85 -2.08
C SER A 166 -12.80 -10.04 -1.29
N HIS A 167 -13.46 -9.06 -1.91
CA HIS A 167 -14.59 -8.39 -1.28
C HIS A 167 -15.74 -9.37 -1.04
N ILE A 168 -16.30 -9.34 0.16
CA ILE A 168 -17.44 -10.18 0.55
C ILE A 168 -18.60 -9.93 -0.43
N ARG A 169 -18.97 -10.96 -1.19
CA ARG A 169 -20.08 -10.96 -2.14
C ARG A 169 -21.10 -12.03 -1.72
N ILE A 170 -22.38 -11.69 -1.80
CA ILE A 170 -23.46 -12.65 -1.55
C ILE A 170 -23.73 -13.41 -2.85
N PHE A 171 -23.10 -14.57 -3.01
CA PHE A 171 -23.21 -15.40 -4.21
C PHE A 171 -24.59 -16.03 -4.38
N ILE A 172 -25.25 -16.43 -3.29
CA ILE A 172 -26.54 -17.14 -3.35
C ILE A 172 -27.60 -16.33 -4.10
N LEU A 173 -27.74 -15.04 -3.78
CA LEU A 173 -28.71 -14.18 -4.47
C LEU A 173 -28.26 -13.84 -5.90
N TYR A 174 -26.95 -13.64 -6.09
CA TYR A 174 -26.37 -13.28 -7.38
C TYR A 174 -26.50 -14.41 -8.42
N ASP A 175 -26.30 -15.66 -8.01
CA ASP A 175 -26.30 -16.84 -8.89
C ASP A 175 -27.70 -17.24 -9.37
N ILE A 176 -28.75 -16.80 -8.66
CA ILE A 176 -30.16 -17.00 -9.07
C ILE A 176 -30.58 -16.00 -10.15
N LEU A 177 -29.91 -14.84 -10.26
CA LEU A 177 -30.28 -13.78 -11.19
C LEU A 177 -29.95 -14.16 -12.65
N PRO A 178 -30.78 -13.76 -13.63
CA PRO A 178 -30.43 -13.92 -15.03
C PRO A 178 -29.21 -13.05 -15.37
N ARG A 179 -28.43 -13.45 -16.37
CA ARG A 179 -27.13 -12.83 -16.71
C ARG A 179 -27.22 -11.32 -16.99
N GLY A 180 -28.35 -10.82 -17.49
CA GLY A 180 -28.58 -9.39 -17.66
C GLY A 180 -28.64 -8.62 -16.34
N LEU A 181 -29.28 -9.19 -15.31
CA LEU A 181 -29.37 -8.58 -13.98
C LEU A 181 -28.05 -8.67 -13.23
N GLN A 182 -27.30 -9.77 -13.38
CA GLN A 182 -25.93 -9.88 -12.84
C GLN A 182 -25.03 -8.75 -13.37
N LYS A 183 -25.02 -8.54 -14.69
CA LYS A 183 -24.27 -7.43 -15.33
C LYS A 183 -24.72 -6.06 -14.84
N LEU A 184 -26.02 -5.87 -14.61
CA LEU A 184 -26.55 -4.62 -14.05
C LEU A 184 -26.05 -4.41 -12.62
N CYS A 185 -26.07 -5.44 -11.77
CA CYS A 185 -25.55 -5.37 -10.40
C CYS A 185 -24.05 -5.01 -10.38
N ASP A 186 -23.24 -5.69 -11.21
CA ASP A 186 -21.80 -5.40 -11.30
C ASP A 186 -21.52 -3.98 -11.83
N SER A 187 -22.31 -3.53 -12.81
CA SER A 187 -22.21 -2.17 -13.36
C SER A 187 -22.59 -1.11 -12.33
N ILE A 188 -23.67 -1.32 -11.57
CA ILE A 188 -24.10 -0.41 -10.50
C ILE A 188 -23.04 -0.37 -9.39
N SER A 189 -22.54 -1.53 -8.95
CA SER A 189 -21.50 -1.60 -7.92
C SER A 189 -20.24 -0.84 -8.35
N THR A 190 -19.78 -1.08 -9.57
CA THR A 190 -18.62 -0.38 -10.15
C THR A 190 -18.87 1.12 -10.27
N LEU A 191 -20.07 1.53 -10.73
CA LEU A 191 -20.45 2.94 -10.82
C LEU A 191 -20.42 3.62 -9.45
N LEU A 192 -20.95 2.97 -8.41
CA LEU A 192 -20.93 3.50 -7.05
C LEU A 192 -19.50 3.68 -6.54
N ILE A 193 -18.59 2.73 -6.81
CA ILE A 193 -17.17 2.85 -6.46
C ILE A 193 -16.53 4.04 -7.18
N VAL A 194 -16.77 4.20 -8.49
CA VAL A 194 -16.21 5.30 -9.28
C VAL A 194 -16.75 6.65 -8.82
N VAL A 195 -18.05 6.76 -8.56
CA VAL A 195 -18.68 7.98 -8.07
C VAL A 195 -18.15 8.33 -6.67
N PHE A 196 -18.02 7.35 -5.78
CA PHE A 196 -17.43 7.56 -4.46
C PHE A 196 -15.98 8.05 -4.58
N ALA A 197 -15.15 7.40 -5.40
CA ALA A 197 -13.77 7.80 -5.63
C ALA A 197 -13.67 9.21 -6.21
N PHE A 198 -14.56 9.59 -7.13
CA PHE A 198 -14.61 10.93 -7.70
C PHE A 198 -14.93 11.99 -6.64
N PHE A 199 -15.96 11.79 -5.82
CA PHE A 199 -16.31 12.75 -4.77
C PHE A 199 -15.25 12.81 -3.66
N LEU A 200 -14.63 11.68 -3.32
CA LEU A 200 -13.52 11.65 -2.36
C LEU A 200 -12.31 12.44 -2.90
N PHE A 201 -11.97 12.25 -4.17
CA PHE A 201 -10.89 13.02 -4.81
C PHE A 201 -11.22 14.50 -4.86
N TYR A 202 -12.42 14.87 -5.32
CA TYR A 202 -12.85 16.26 -5.41
C TYR A 202 -12.87 16.95 -4.04
N GLY A 203 -13.43 16.31 -3.01
CA GLY A 203 -13.52 16.87 -1.66
C GLY A 203 -12.19 16.88 -0.92
N GLY A 204 -11.35 15.87 -1.12
CA GLY A 204 -10.07 15.71 -0.41
C GLY A 204 -8.88 16.41 -1.07
N TYR A 205 -8.95 16.76 -2.36
CA TYR A 205 -7.81 17.30 -3.11
C TYR A 205 -7.21 18.56 -2.48
N GLY A 206 -8.03 19.55 -2.13
CA GLY A 206 -7.54 20.81 -1.56
C GLY A 206 -6.81 20.62 -0.22
N GLU A 207 -7.36 19.75 0.63
CA GLU A 207 -6.73 19.42 1.91
C GLU A 207 -5.44 18.61 1.71
N ALA A 208 -5.47 17.56 0.90
CA ALA A 208 -4.29 16.74 0.61
C ALA A 208 -3.16 17.58 0.00
N PHE A 209 -3.48 18.46 -0.95
CA PHE A 209 -2.51 19.37 -1.55
C PHE A 209 -1.91 20.33 -0.54
N THR A 210 -2.73 20.94 0.32
CA THR A 210 -2.24 21.87 1.35
C THR A 210 -1.30 21.18 2.34
N LYS A 211 -1.67 19.98 2.79
CA LYS A 211 -0.90 19.20 3.77
C LYS A 211 0.41 18.67 3.17
N PHE A 212 0.40 18.29 1.89
CA PHE A 212 1.59 17.91 1.14
C PHE A 212 2.51 19.10 0.89
N TYR A 213 1.96 20.22 0.40
CA TYR A 213 2.75 21.42 0.09
C TYR A 213 3.42 22.03 1.32
N ARG A 214 2.75 21.98 2.48
CA ARG A 214 3.33 22.42 3.76
C ARG A 214 4.20 21.38 4.46
N TRP A 215 4.29 20.17 3.91
CA TRP A 215 4.90 19.01 4.54
C TRP A 215 4.49 18.81 6.01
N GLU A 216 3.18 18.88 6.26
CA GLU A 216 2.63 18.85 7.62
C GLU A 216 2.93 17.52 8.34
N THR A 217 3.47 17.66 9.56
CA THR A 217 3.82 16.57 10.48
C THR A 217 2.76 16.39 11.56
N PHE A 218 2.94 15.35 12.38
CA PHE A 218 1.95 14.95 13.38
C PHE A 218 1.87 15.88 14.61
N GLY A 219 2.90 16.70 14.86
CA GLY A 219 2.94 17.70 15.93
C GLY A 219 3.32 17.13 17.30
N THR A 220 4.03 16.02 17.33
CA THR A 220 4.40 15.25 18.54
C THR A 220 5.92 15.17 18.70
N ALA A 221 6.43 14.43 19.69
CA ALA A 221 7.88 14.33 19.93
C ALA A 221 8.63 13.56 18.82
N PHE A 222 8.00 12.57 18.19
CA PHE A 222 8.58 11.85 17.06
C PHE A 222 8.29 12.56 15.72
N ASP A 223 7.17 13.28 15.63
CA ASP A 223 6.80 14.19 14.55
C ASP A 223 6.86 13.62 13.10
N PRO A 224 6.36 12.40 12.83
CA PRO A 224 6.41 11.84 11.49
C PRO A 224 5.50 12.60 10.52
N PRO A 225 5.83 12.66 9.22
CA PRO A 225 5.03 13.32 8.19
C PRO A 225 3.79 12.50 7.78
N ILE A 226 2.96 12.12 8.76
CA ILE A 226 1.74 11.32 8.58
C ILE A 226 0.73 12.06 7.69
N PRO A 227 0.30 13.31 7.99
CA PRO A 227 -0.67 14.01 7.16
C PRO A 227 -0.17 14.29 5.74
N ALA A 228 1.09 14.70 5.60
CA ALA A 228 1.69 15.02 4.30
C ALA A 228 1.75 13.81 3.36
N THR A 229 1.94 12.59 3.90
CA THR A 229 2.09 11.38 3.08
C THR A 229 0.79 10.60 2.92
N LEU A 230 0.02 10.39 3.99
CA LEU A 230 -1.20 9.58 3.93
C LEU A 230 -2.32 10.26 3.15
N LYS A 231 -2.52 11.58 3.28
CA LYS A 231 -3.65 12.24 2.60
C LYS A 231 -3.54 12.18 1.07
N PRO A 232 -2.39 12.49 0.45
CA PRO A 232 -2.21 12.25 -0.98
C PRO A 232 -2.30 10.77 -1.34
N ALA A 233 -1.74 9.87 -0.51
CA ALA A 233 -1.79 8.43 -0.76
C ALA A 233 -3.23 7.89 -0.78
N ILE A 234 -4.12 8.40 0.08
CA ILE A 234 -5.56 8.05 0.07
C ILE A 234 -6.16 8.37 -1.30
N LEU A 235 -5.91 9.58 -1.83
CA LEU A 235 -6.48 9.99 -3.11
C LEU A 235 -5.94 9.13 -4.26
N ILE A 236 -4.62 8.89 -4.28
CA ILE A 236 -3.98 8.08 -5.32
C ILE A 236 -4.51 6.64 -5.28
N LEU A 237 -4.50 5.99 -4.11
CA LEU A 237 -4.88 4.58 -3.98
C LEU A 237 -6.38 4.36 -4.19
N VAL A 238 -7.25 5.28 -3.73
CA VAL A 238 -8.69 5.17 -4.00
C VAL A 238 -8.99 5.35 -5.50
N SER A 239 -8.30 6.26 -6.19
CA SER A 239 -8.39 6.36 -7.65
C SER A 239 -7.92 5.08 -8.33
N MET A 240 -6.82 4.48 -7.87
CA MET A 240 -6.35 3.19 -8.39
C MET A 240 -7.36 2.05 -8.15
N VAL A 241 -8.00 1.99 -6.98
CA VAL A 241 -9.06 1.02 -6.68
C VAL A 241 -10.24 1.19 -7.64
N ALA A 242 -10.67 2.42 -7.91
CA ALA A 242 -11.74 2.69 -8.87
C ALA A 242 -11.37 2.26 -10.30
N ILE A 243 -10.12 2.52 -10.72
CA ILE A 243 -9.60 2.04 -12.00
C ILE A 243 -9.60 0.50 -12.04
N GLN A 244 -9.12 -0.16 -10.98
CA GLN A 244 -9.11 -1.63 -10.88
C GLN A 244 -10.53 -2.20 -10.93
N ALA A 245 -11.51 -1.57 -10.27
CA ALA A 245 -12.91 -1.98 -10.32
C ALA A 245 -13.48 -1.92 -11.75
N VAL A 246 -13.16 -0.86 -12.51
CA VAL A 246 -13.55 -0.74 -13.92
C VAL A 246 -12.87 -1.82 -14.78
N ILE A 247 -11.57 -2.07 -14.56
CA ILE A 247 -10.83 -3.12 -15.27
C ILE A 247 -11.46 -4.49 -15.01
N ASN A 248 -11.82 -4.78 -13.76
CA ASN A 248 -12.49 -6.03 -13.38
C ASN A 248 -13.84 -6.17 -14.09
N LEU A 249 -14.68 -5.12 -14.08
CA LEU A 249 -15.97 -5.13 -14.78
C LEU A 249 -15.83 -5.40 -16.28
N VAL A 250 -14.90 -4.72 -16.94
CA VAL A 250 -14.63 -4.90 -18.38
C VAL A 250 -14.08 -6.30 -18.64
N SER A 251 -13.25 -6.83 -17.75
CA SER A 251 -12.71 -8.19 -17.86
C SER A 251 -13.79 -9.25 -17.79
N ASP A 252 -14.76 -9.08 -16.89
CA ASP A 252 -15.77 -10.09 -16.61
C ASP A 252 -16.91 -10.07 -17.61
N TRP A 253 -17.01 -9.01 -18.41
CA TRP A 253 -18.16 -8.75 -19.27
C TRP A 253 -18.52 -9.91 -20.20
N ASN A 254 -17.51 -10.62 -20.69
CA ASN A 254 -17.66 -11.75 -21.62
C ASN A 254 -17.42 -13.12 -20.96
N LEU A 255 -16.99 -13.17 -19.70
CA LEU A 255 -16.75 -14.43 -18.99
C LEU A 255 -18.08 -15.10 -18.63
N GLU A 256 -18.14 -16.42 -18.81
CA GLU A 256 -19.30 -17.20 -18.37
C GLU A 256 -19.41 -17.15 -16.84
N PRO A 257 -20.62 -17.01 -16.28
CA PRO A 257 -20.79 -16.95 -14.85
C PRO A 257 -20.35 -18.28 -14.24
N VAL A 258 -19.29 -18.23 -13.45
CA VAL A 258 -18.88 -19.34 -12.60
C VAL A 258 -20.02 -19.53 -11.59
N LYS A 259 -20.71 -20.67 -11.67
CA LYS A 259 -21.74 -21.02 -10.68
C LYS A 259 -21.01 -21.50 -9.45
N HIS A 260 -21.12 -20.75 -8.35
CA HIS A 260 -20.47 -21.13 -7.11
C HIS A 260 -21.35 -22.18 -6.45
N SER A 261 -20.90 -23.44 -6.45
CA SER A 261 -21.57 -24.47 -5.68
C SER A 261 -21.05 -24.43 -4.24
N ALA A 262 -21.87 -24.76 -3.25
CA ALA A 262 -21.41 -24.92 -1.86
C ALA A 262 -20.29 -25.97 -1.70
N ALA A 263 -20.04 -26.78 -2.75
CA ALA A 263 -18.93 -27.71 -2.84
C ALA A 263 -17.59 -27.07 -3.25
N ASP A 264 -17.57 -25.89 -3.87
CA ASP A 264 -16.34 -25.20 -4.31
C ASP A 264 -15.58 -24.55 -3.14
N ASP A 265 -16.27 -24.24 -2.03
CA ASP A 265 -15.68 -23.74 -0.80
C ASP A 265 -15.04 -24.86 0.07
N ILE A 266 -15.18 -26.13 -0.32
CA ILE A 266 -14.59 -27.25 0.41
C ILE A 266 -13.17 -27.49 -0.11
N ASP A 267 -12.17 -27.04 0.65
CA ASP A 267 -10.76 -27.22 0.30
C ASP A 267 -10.44 -28.72 0.19
N GLN A 268 -10.10 -29.19 -1.02
CA GLN A 268 -9.79 -30.60 -1.25
C GLN A 268 -8.59 -31.06 -0.43
N ASP A 269 -7.64 -30.16 -0.13
CA ASP A 269 -6.49 -30.46 0.72
C ASP A 269 -6.93 -30.67 2.18
N GLU A 270 -7.96 -29.94 2.65
CA GLU A 270 -8.57 -30.14 3.97
C GLU A 270 -9.37 -31.46 4.02
N ILE A 271 -10.12 -31.80 2.96
CA ILE A 271 -10.79 -33.11 2.84
C ILE A 271 -9.76 -34.25 2.87
N GLU A 272 -8.64 -34.11 2.17
CA GLU A 272 -7.57 -35.11 2.18
C GLU A 272 -6.89 -35.21 3.54
N ALA A 273 -6.69 -34.09 4.24
CA ALA A 273 -6.18 -34.07 5.61
C ALA A 273 -7.16 -34.75 6.58
N LEU A 274 -8.46 -34.50 6.46
CA LEU A 274 -9.52 -35.15 7.24
C LEU A 274 -9.61 -36.65 6.90
N LYS A 275 -9.49 -37.04 5.63
CA LYS A 275 -9.44 -38.46 5.24
C LYS A 275 -8.22 -39.17 5.81
N ARG A 276 -7.06 -38.50 5.88
CA ARG A 276 -5.86 -39.05 6.53
C ARG A 276 -6.02 -39.19 8.04
N SER A 277 -6.69 -38.25 8.71
CA SER A 277 -6.92 -38.34 10.15
C SER A 277 -7.97 -39.40 10.51
N VAL A 278 -9.05 -39.49 9.74
CA VAL A 278 -10.14 -40.46 9.96
C VAL A 278 -9.76 -41.88 9.52
N GLY A 279 -8.96 -42.04 8.45
CA GLY A 279 -8.48 -43.34 7.97
C GLY A 279 -7.33 -43.94 8.79
N SER A 280 -6.92 -43.29 9.89
CA SER A 280 -5.86 -43.74 10.79
C SER A 280 -6.35 -44.48 12.05
N ASN A 281 -7.66 -44.82 12.12
CA ASN A 281 -8.26 -45.65 13.17
C ASN A 281 -8.72 -47.01 12.65
#